data_AF-A0A3A0ALR4-F1
#
_entry.id   AF-A0A3A0ALR4-F1
#
_cell.length_a   1.000
_cell.length_b   1.000
_cell.length_c   1.000
_cell.angle_alpha   90.00
_cell.angle_beta   90.00
_cell.angle_gamma   90.00
#
_symmetry.space_group_name_H-M   'P 1'
#
loop_
_entity.id
_entity.type
_entity.pdbx_description
1 polymer ?
#
loop_
_entity_poly.entity_id
_entity_poly.type
_entity_poly.pdbx_seq_one_letter_code
_entity_poly.pdbx_strand_id
1 'polypeptide(L)'
;MAAKKKSAAQRHRQQQKRQQRRNTRLQKQRSPARPAPAPPPLRLDKTLGDDLRLLVPGGDLSALTPDRFADLLLPPALDSADLVDEPEFADIAIPPLEATQTYIEVIQEQGIESEDIADLDEEEREEAIAEALDETTARLLTPALRQQLRTGLIDLRARLRRTKQVNELPRVAAVQMFLESDQDGQIIASLGLVQEIVRRGIVFGFQVAEAIDQLKTAEETDGELTPEALRQQVAQSEALQRLTTTLEATPGLRRFLEEQIDELEDAGRRALFEGKLRLDLYTEAEIAGAAKLFKQATGDDPTILLSPDRNLATILRALMSQLVEYVRNLFAAEERLAQLRQRMDEVVADPAFAHSQWTPLLLTLHRYLSEEDALEYMQGYLVTALFGELWTSVLPPEAFEVDETDEPD
;
A
#
# COMPACT_ATOMS: atom_id res chain seq x y z
N MET A 1 18.36 -23.86 -41.76
CA MET A 1 19.53 -23.07 -41.30
C MET A 1 19.40 -21.54 -41.48
N ALA A 2 18.33 -21.01 -42.11
CA ALA A 2 18.15 -19.56 -42.26
C ALA A 2 17.50 -18.86 -41.05
N ALA A 3 16.78 -19.58 -40.19
CA ALA A 3 16.12 -19.03 -38.99
C ALA A 3 17.11 -18.64 -37.87
N LYS A 4 18.16 -19.45 -37.62
CA LYS A 4 19.18 -19.16 -36.59
C LYS A 4 20.04 -17.92 -36.90
N LYS A 5 20.18 -17.52 -38.17
CA LYS A 5 20.96 -16.33 -38.56
C LYS A 5 20.21 -15.01 -38.35
N LYS A 6 18.87 -15.00 -38.34
CA LYS A 6 18.08 -13.79 -38.05
C LYS A 6 18.10 -13.42 -36.56
N SER A 7 18.12 -14.42 -35.67
CA SER A 7 18.22 -14.24 -34.21
C SER A 7 19.55 -13.57 -33.79
N ALA A 8 20.68 -14.01 -34.34
CA ALA A 8 21.99 -13.43 -33.99
C ALA A 8 22.13 -11.95 -34.40
N ALA A 9 21.60 -11.57 -35.57
CA ALA A 9 21.62 -10.19 -36.05
C ALA A 9 20.69 -9.27 -35.24
N GLN A 10 19.57 -9.82 -34.73
CA GLN A 10 18.64 -9.10 -33.87
C GLN A 10 19.23 -8.89 -32.46
N ARG A 11 19.83 -9.94 -31.87
CA ARG A 11 20.57 -9.85 -30.59
C ARG A 11 21.72 -8.85 -30.66
N HIS A 12 22.53 -8.86 -31.72
CA HIS A 12 23.61 -7.89 -31.90
C HIS A 12 23.10 -6.44 -32.05
N ARG A 13 21.94 -6.23 -32.69
CA ARG A 13 21.32 -4.89 -32.77
C ARG A 13 20.75 -4.44 -31.42
N GLN A 14 20.24 -5.36 -30.62
CA GLN A 14 19.70 -5.09 -29.28
C GLN A 14 20.84 -4.78 -28.30
N GLN A 15 21.93 -5.56 -28.31
CA GLN A 15 23.17 -5.24 -27.60
C GLN A 15 23.76 -3.88 -28.02
N GLN A 16 23.82 -3.58 -29.33
CA GLN A 16 24.29 -2.27 -29.79
C GLN A 16 23.37 -1.12 -29.34
N LYS A 17 22.05 -1.32 -29.32
CA LYS A 17 21.11 -0.32 -28.78
C LYS A 17 21.28 -0.14 -27.28
N ARG A 18 21.51 -1.22 -26.51
CA ARG A 18 21.81 -1.16 -25.07
C ARG A 18 23.12 -0.42 -24.81
N GLN A 19 24.20 -0.78 -25.50
CA GLN A 19 25.47 -0.06 -25.40
C GLN A 19 25.35 1.41 -25.82
N GLN A 20 24.57 1.72 -26.88
CA GLN A 20 24.30 3.10 -27.27
C GLN A 20 23.49 3.84 -26.20
N ARG A 21 22.47 3.24 -25.60
CA ARG A 21 21.69 3.84 -24.50
C ARG A 21 22.57 4.07 -23.27
N ARG A 22 23.39 3.09 -22.88
CA ARG A 22 24.36 3.19 -21.78
C ARG A 22 25.39 4.29 -22.04
N ASN A 23 25.98 4.34 -23.23
CA ASN A 23 26.89 5.41 -23.63
C ASN A 23 26.22 6.78 -23.73
N THR A 24 24.94 6.85 -24.15
CA THR A 24 24.18 8.11 -24.19
C THR A 24 23.80 8.57 -22.79
N ARG A 25 23.48 7.65 -21.86
CA ARG A 25 23.28 7.94 -20.43
C ARG A 25 24.59 8.44 -19.79
N LEU A 26 25.71 7.75 -20.01
CA LEU A 26 27.05 8.18 -19.56
C LEU A 26 27.49 9.51 -20.21
N GLN A 27 27.13 9.78 -21.47
CA GLN A 27 27.40 11.07 -22.12
C GLN A 27 26.46 12.19 -21.64
N LYS A 28 25.23 11.90 -21.25
CA LYS A 28 24.36 12.87 -20.56
C LYS A 28 24.90 13.19 -19.17
N GLN A 29 25.46 12.21 -18.46
CA GLN A 29 26.20 12.40 -17.21
C GLN A 29 27.51 13.19 -17.41
N ARG A 30 28.15 13.10 -18.58
CA ARG A 30 29.42 13.80 -18.91
C ARG A 30 29.27 15.06 -19.76
N SER A 31 28.06 15.44 -20.14
CA SER A 31 27.85 16.68 -20.88
C SER A 31 28.25 17.83 -19.96
N PRO A 32 29.10 18.77 -20.42
CA PRO A 32 29.52 19.91 -19.60
C PRO A 32 28.30 20.82 -19.44
N ALA A 33 27.52 20.55 -18.40
CA ALA A 33 26.62 21.53 -17.85
C ALA A 33 27.45 22.79 -17.60
N ARG A 34 26.90 23.93 -18.01
CA ARG A 34 27.26 25.26 -17.49
C ARG A 34 27.74 25.08 -16.05
N PRO A 35 28.89 25.62 -15.63
CA PRO A 35 29.40 25.41 -14.28
C PRO A 35 28.27 25.74 -13.32
N ALA A 36 27.70 24.69 -12.73
CA ALA A 36 26.65 24.84 -11.76
C ALA A 36 27.26 25.71 -10.65
N PRO A 37 26.52 26.68 -10.09
CA PRO A 37 26.98 27.36 -8.90
C PRO A 37 27.47 26.29 -7.92
N ALA A 38 28.67 26.48 -7.35
CA ALA A 38 29.27 25.51 -6.46
C ALA A 38 28.20 25.02 -5.49
N PRO A 39 27.94 23.70 -5.41
CA PRO A 39 26.86 23.20 -4.58
C PRO A 39 27.02 23.78 -3.18
N PRO A 40 25.93 24.28 -2.57
CA PRO A 40 26.02 24.84 -1.24
C PRO A 40 26.72 23.81 -0.32
N PRO A 41 27.60 24.26 0.59
CA PRO A 41 28.29 23.34 1.48
C PRO A 41 27.26 22.49 2.22
N LEU A 42 27.43 21.17 2.19
CA LEU A 42 26.62 20.20 2.94
C LEU A 42 26.52 20.66 4.40
N ARG A 43 25.34 21.14 4.79
CA ARG A 43 25.04 21.50 6.18
C ARG A 43 24.67 20.22 6.93
N LEU A 44 25.68 19.48 7.32
CA LEU A 44 25.50 18.33 8.20
C LEU A 44 25.03 18.82 9.58
N ASP A 45 23.99 18.20 10.12
CA ASP A 45 23.72 18.33 11.55
C ASP A 45 24.97 17.89 12.34
N LYS A 46 25.26 18.57 13.45
CA LYS A 46 26.43 18.32 14.29
C LYS A 46 26.52 16.84 14.69
N THR A 47 25.38 16.22 15.00
CA THR A 47 25.34 14.81 15.39
C THR A 47 25.70 13.87 14.23
N LEU A 48 25.27 14.20 13.00
CA LEU A 48 25.59 13.45 11.79
C LEU A 48 27.07 13.58 11.44
N GLY A 49 27.61 14.80 11.53
CA GLY A 49 29.04 15.04 11.34
C GLY A 49 29.91 14.26 12.34
N ASP A 50 29.52 14.24 13.62
CA ASP A 50 30.28 13.52 14.66
C ASP A 50 30.33 12.00 14.40
N ASP A 51 29.25 11.40 13.91
CA ASP A 51 29.23 9.97 13.56
C ASP A 51 30.05 9.68 12.29
N LEU A 52 29.97 10.54 11.26
CA LEU A 52 30.75 10.39 10.02
C LEU A 52 32.26 10.51 10.25
N ARG A 53 32.68 11.31 11.24
CA ARG A 53 34.11 11.46 11.60
C ARG A 53 34.76 10.13 12.01
N LEU A 54 33.98 9.17 12.50
CA LEU A 54 34.48 7.84 12.88
C LEU A 54 34.97 7.04 11.66
N LEU A 55 34.52 7.35 10.43
CA LEU A 55 35.05 6.74 9.19
C LEU A 55 36.35 7.38 8.71
N VAL A 56 36.69 8.57 9.20
CA VAL A 56 37.83 9.34 8.70
C VAL A 56 39.03 9.14 9.60
N PRO A 57 40.16 8.63 9.09
CA PRO A 57 41.41 8.58 9.84
C PRO A 57 41.80 9.98 10.31
N GLY A 58 41.83 10.20 11.63
CA GLY A 58 42.12 11.51 12.25
C GLY A 58 40.91 12.42 12.46
N GLY A 59 39.71 12.01 12.04
CA GLY A 59 38.44 12.67 12.38
C GLY A 59 38.21 14.04 11.73
N ASP A 60 39.02 14.44 10.75
CA ASP A 60 38.87 15.73 10.05
C ASP A 60 38.14 15.56 8.72
N LEU A 61 36.82 15.77 8.72
CA LEU A 61 35.99 15.77 7.51
C LEU A 61 36.36 16.92 6.55
N SER A 62 36.94 18.01 7.05
CA SER A 62 37.27 19.19 6.22
C SER A 62 38.50 18.98 5.35
N ALA A 63 39.32 17.97 5.68
CA ALA A 63 40.49 17.59 4.91
C ALA A 63 40.17 16.67 3.71
N LEU A 64 38.92 16.22 3.58
CA LEU A 64 38.50 15.33 2.48
C LEU A 64 38.06 16.14 1.26
N THR A 65 38.59 15.77 0.09
CA THR A 65 38.04 16.24 -1.18
C THR A 65 36.66 15.62 -1.42
N PRO A 66 35.77 16.25 -2.20
CA PRO A 66 34.46 15.68 -2.52
C PRO A 66 34.54 14.25 -3.06
N ASP A 67 35.50 13.96 -3.94
CA ASP A 67 35.68 12.62 -4.52
C ASP A 67 36.06 11.59 -3.44
N ARG A 68 37.02 11.92 -2.56
CA ARG A 68 37.42 11.02 -1.47
C ARG A 68 36.32 10.83 -0.44
N PHE A 69 35.49 11.84 -0.26
CA PHE A 69 34.35 11.78 0.64
C PHE A 69 33.28 10.82 0.10
N ALA A 70 32.99 10.87 -1.20
CA ALA A 70 32.10 9.90 -1.86
C ALA A 70 32.69 8.47 -1.79
N ASP A 71 33.97 8.29 -2.09
CA ASP A 71 34.65 6.98 -2.04
C ASP A 71 34.62 6.33 -0.64
N LEU A 72 34.61 7.15 0.43
CA LEU A 72 34.56 6.68 1.82
C LEU A 72 33.14 6.33 2.27
N LEU A 73 32.13 7.09 1.82
CA LEU A 73 30.75 6.95 2.31
C LEU A 73 29.88 6.06 1.44
N LEU A 74 30.15 5.96 0.14
CA LEU A 74 29.32 5.20 -0.77
C LEU A 74 29.38 3.69 -0.49
N PRO A 75 30.54 3.03 -0.32
CA PRO A 75 30.58 1.59 -0.05
C PRO A 75 29.74 1.15 1.17
N PRO A 76 29.88 1.76 2.38
CA PRO A 76 29.06 1.34 3.52
C PRO A 76 27.57 1.62 3.31
N ALA A 77 27.21 2.61 2.49
CA ALA A 77 25.82 2.92 2.17
C ALA A 77 25.22 1.96 1.12
N LEU A 78 26.03 1.50 0.15
CA LEU A 78 25.66 0.45 -0.79
C LEU A 78 25.54 -0.90 -0.09
N ASP A 79 26.44 -1.21 0.84
CA ASP A 79 26.37 -2.39 1.73
C ASP A 79 25.30 -2.21 2.84
N SER A 80 24.25 -1.46 2.52
CA SER A 80 23.05 -1.09 3.26
C SER A 80 22.10 -2.15 3.79
N ALA A 81 22.07 -3.27 3.07
CA ALA A 81 20.83 -4.03 2.90
C ALA A 81 20.33 -4.64 4.21
N ASP A 82 21.21 -5.17 5.05
CA ASP A 82 20.86 -5.78 6.35
C ASP A 82 20.28 -4.79 7.37
N LEU A 83 20.43 -3.47 7.17
CA LEU A 83 19.77 -2.50 8.05
C LEU A 83 18.25 -2.63 8.02
N VAL A 84 17.67 -3.16 6.94
CA VAL A 84 16.22 -3.40 6.83
C VAL A 84 15.66 -4.29 7.95
N ASP A 85 16.51 -5.15 8.54
CA ASP A 85 16.11 -6.09 9.60
C ASP A 85 16.13 -5.44 11.00
N GLU A 86 16.56 -4.18 11.10
CA GLU A 86 16.48 -3.42 12.34
C GLU A 86 15.03 -3.00 12.64
N PRO A 87 14.63 -2.97 13.94
CA PRO A 87 13.24 -2.72 14.33
C PRO A 87 12.70 -1.36 13.88
N GLU A 88 13.56 -0.35 13.66
CA GLU A 88 13.16 0.97 13.16
C GLU A 88 12.66 0.96 11.71
N PHE A 89 12.97 -0.07 10.92
CA PHE A 89 12.48 -0.23 9.56
C PHE A 89 11.43 -1.32 9.44
N ALA A 90 11.11 -2.00 10.54
CA ALA A 90 10.16 -3.10 10.55
C ALA A 90 8.81 -2.71 9.95
N ASP A 91 8.40 -1.44 10.12
CA ASP A 91 7.11 -0.90 9.69
C ASP A 91 7.14 -0.19 8.32
N ILE A 92 8.30 -0.13 7.66
CA ILE A 92 8.42 0.51 6.36
C ILE A 92 8.17 -0.54 5.27
N ALA A 93 7.05 -0.40 4.58
CA ALA A 93 6.68 -1.26 3.45
C ALA A 93 6.27 -0.41 2.25
N ILE A 94 6.42 -1.01 1.07
CA ILE A 94 5.94 -0.45 -0.20
C ILE A 94 4.74 -1.30 -0.65
N PRO A 95 3.68 -0.69 -1.23
CA PRO A 95 2.55 -1.44 -1.76
C PRO A 95 3.03 -2.53 -2.72
N PRO A 96 2.85 -3.83 -2.40
CA PRO A 96 3.55 -4.91 -3.10
C PRO A 96 3.17 -5.06 -4.56
N LEU A 97 1.87 -4.90 -4.87
CA LEU A 97 1.36 -4.98 -6.23
C LEU A 97 1.86 -3.79 -7.07
N GLU A 98 1.92 -2.59 -6.49
CA GLU A 98 2.49 -1.41 -7.15
C GLU A 98 3.99 -1.61 -7.43
N ALA A 99 4.74 -2.13 -6.45
CA ALA A 99 6.15 -2.42 -6.61
C ALA A 99 6.41 -3.43 -7.75
N THR A 100 5.60 -4.49 -7.78
CA THR A 100 5.68 -5.54 -8.81
C THR A 100 5.30 -5.00 -10.19
N GLN A 101 4.21 -4.23 -10.28
CA GLN A 101 3.76 -3.64 -11.53
C GLN A 101 4.83 -2.68 -12.08
N THR A 102 5.36 -1.80 -11.22
CA THR A 102 6.44 -0.86 -11.60
C THR A 102 7.67 -1.61 -12.10
N TYR A 103 8.05 -2.71 -11.43
CA TYR A 103 9.16 -3.56 -11.84
C TYR A 103 8.95 -4.18 -13.23
N ILE A 104 7.76 -4.72 -13.48
CA ILE A 104 7.39 -5.30 -14.78
C ILE A 104 7.43 -4.22 -15.87
N GLU A 105 6.87 -3.05 -15.62
CA GLU A 105 6.88 -1.92 -16.55
C GLU A 105 8.32 -1.51 -16.92
N VAL A 106 9.21 -1.40 -15.92
CA VAL A 106 10.63 -1.08 -16.13
C VAL A 106 11.32 -2.13 -17.00
N ILE A 107 11.10 -3.43 -16.75
CA ILE A 107 11.67 -4.52 -17.55
C ILE A 107 11.18 -4.44 -19.01
N GLN A 108 9.88 -4.21 -19.21
CA GLN A 108 9.29 -4.07 -20.54
C GLN A 108 9.86 -2.87 -21.30
N GLU A 109 10.08 -1.73 -20.63
CA GLU A 109 10.70 -0.53 -21.22
C GLU A 109 12.16 -0.77 -21.67
N GLN A 110 12.86 -1.69 -21.00
CA GLN A 110 14.19 -2.15 -21.41
C GLN A 110 14.16 -3.07 -22.64
N GLY A 111 12.98 -3.44 -23.11
CA GLY A 111 12.76 -4.31 -24.26
C GLY A 111 13.10 -5.76 -23.97
N ILE A 112 12.92 -6.18 -22.72
CA ILE A 112 13.01 -7.57 -22.29
C ILE A 112 11.58 -8.04 -22.07
N GLU A 113 11.15 -9.05 -22.82
CA GLU A 113 9.92 -9.78 -22.47
C GLU A 113 10.21 -10.57 -21.19
N SER A 114 9.25 -10.68 -20.27
CA SER A 114 9.45 -11.40 -19.00
C SER A 114 9.93 -12.84 -19.20
N GLU A 115 9.49 -13.49 -20.28
CA GLU A 115 9.87 -14.85 -20.66
C GLU A 115 11.33 -14.95 -21.14
N ASP A 116 11.89 -13.86 -21.69
CA ASP A 116 13.24 -13.85 -22.28
C ASP A 116 14.35 -13.63 -21.23
N ILE A 117 14.02 -13.24 -19.99
CA ILE A 117 15.00 -13.01 -18.92
C ILE A 117 15.77 -14.29 -18.57
N ALA A 118 15.08 -15.43 -18.57
CA ALA A 118 15.68 -16.73 -18.26
C ALA A 118 16.65 -17.20 -19.36
N ASP A 119 16.50 -16.68 -20.57
CA ASP A 119 17.31 -17.01 -21.75
C ASP A 119 18.57 -16.15 -21.90
N LEU A 120 18.71 -15.10 -21.08
CA LEU A 120 19.93 -14.31 -20.97
C LEU A 120 21.04 -15.14 -20.31
N ASP A 121 22.29 -14.86 -20.66
CA ASP A 121 23.40 -15.40 -19.88
C ASP A 121 23.43 -14.78 -18.47
N GLU A 122 24.17 -15.41 -17.56
CA GLU A 122 24.16 -15.05 -16.14
C GLU A 122 24.58 -13.59 -15.91
N GLU A 123 25.60 -13.11 -16.61
CA GLU A 123 26.11 -11.74 -16.48
C GLU A 123 25.12 -10.71 -17.05
N GLU A 124 24.58 -10.96 -18.25
CA GLU A 124 23.56 -10.11 -18.87
C GLU A 124 22.26 -10.08 -18.04
N ARG A 125 21.90 -11.19 -17.39
CA ARG A 125 20.73 -11.29 -16.52
C ARG A 125 20.94 -10.51 -15.24
N GLU A 126 22.08 -10.66 -14.58
CA GLU A 126 22.42 -9.89 -13.37
C GLU A 126 22.44 -8.39 -13.65
N GLU A 127 23.06 -7.95 -14.76
CA GLU A 127 23.07 -6.54 -15.16
C GLU A 127 21.65 -6.03 -15.43
N ALA A 128 20.82 -6.79 -16.14
CA ALA A 128 19.44 -6.39 -16.42
C ALA A 128 18.58 -6.30 -15.15
N ILE A 129 18.71 -7.26 -14.23
CA ILE A 129 17.99 -7.24 -12.95
C ILE A 129 18.43 -6.05 -12.10
N ALA A 130 19.73 -5.79 -12.01
CA ALA A 130 20.25 -4.65 -11.25
C ALA A 130 19.76 -3.31 -11.83
N GLU A 131 19.86 -3.12 -13.16
CA GLU A 131 19.36 -1.91 -13.81
C GLU A 131 17.85 -1.73 -13.65
N ALA A 132 17.07 -2.82 -13.70
CA ALA A 132 15.64 -2.78 -13.47
C ALA A 132 15.31 -2.42 -12.02
N LEU A 133 16.03 -2.98 -11.05
CA LEU A 133 15.82 -2.70 -9.63
C LEU A 133 16.17 -1.24 -9.29
N ASP A 134 17.24 -0.69 -9.86
CA ASP A 134 17.63 0.72 -9.66
C ASP A 134 16.56 1.68 -10.17
N GLU A 135 16.09 1.46 -11.40
CA GLU A 135 15.06 2.31 -12.01
C GLU A 135 13.71 2.15 -11.29
N THR A 136 13.34 0.93 -10.89
CA THR A 136 12.13 0.68 -10.10
C THR A 136 12.20 1.38 -8.75
N THR A 137 13.34 1.27 -8.08
CA THR A 137 13.57 1.94 -6.79
C THR A 137 13.48 3.46 -6.93
N ALA A 138 14.06 4.02 -8.00
CA ALA A 138 13.98 5.46 -8.25
C ALA A 138 12.54 5.95 -8.47
N ARG A 139 11.67 5.13 -9.09
CA ARG A 139 10.25 5.44 -9.29
C ARG A 139 9.43 5.35 -8.00
N LEU A 140 9.70 4.33 -7.17
CA LEU A 140 8.97 4.07 -5.93
C LEU A 140 9.45 4.91 -4.74
N LEU A 141 10.62 5.55 -4.85
CA LEU A 141 11.18 6.40 -3.79
C LEU A 141 10.46 7.76 -3.70
N THR A 142 9.26 7.73 -3.12
CA THR A 142 8.47 8.94 -2.87
C THR A 142 9.08 9.81 -1.76
N PRO A 143 8.73 11.11 -1.68
CA PRO A 143 9.14 11.95 -0.55
C PRO A 143 8.67 11.41 0.82
N ALA A 144 7.50 10.77 0.87
CA ALA A 144 6.97 10.15 2.08
C ALA A 144 7.84 8.96 2.53
N LEU A 145 8.16 8.04 1.61
CA LEU A 145 9.05 6.91 1.88
C LEU A 145 10.45 7.38 2.31
N ARG A 146 11.00 8.38 1.60
CA ARG A 146 12.29 9.00 1.96
C ARG A 146 12.28 9.57 3.37
N GLN A 147 11.17 10.20 3.79
CA GLN A 147 11.02 10.73 5.14
C GLN A 147 10.89 9.62 6.19
N GLN A 148 10.16 8.53 5.91
CA GLN A 148 10.09 7.37 6.80
C GLN A 148 11.47 6.74 7.02
N LEU A 149 12.22 6.50 5.95
CA LEU A 149 13.59 5.97 6.01
C LEU A 149 14.51 6.87 6.84
N ARG A 150 14.41 8.19 6.65
CA ARG A 150 15.17 9.18 7.41
C ARG A 150 14.85 9.11 8.91
N THR A 151 13.57 9.04 9.27
CA THR A 151 13.15 8.89 10.66
C THR A 151 13.71 7.60 11.27
N GLY A 152 13.59 6.48 10.56
CA GLY A 152 14.14 5.19 11.00
C GLY A 152 15.65 5.22 11.23
N LEU A 153 16.41 5.88 10.35
CA LEU A 153 17.87 6.06 10.50
C LEU A 153 18.23 6.94 11.71
N ILE A 154 17.46 8.00 11.99
CA ILE A 154 17.65 8.85 13.16
C ILE A 154 17.43 8.05 14.44
N ASP A 155 16.35 7.28 14.50
CA ASP A 155 15.99 6.47 15.65
C ASP A 155 16.99 5.33 15.88
N LEU A 156 17.43 4.68 14.80
CA LEU A 156 18.49 3.66 14.82
C LEU A 156 19.78 4.24 15.40
N ARG A 157 20.25 5.39 14.89
CA ARG A 157 21.45 6.06 15.44
C ARG A 157 21.28 6.40 16.91
N ALA A 158 20.10 6.85 17.34
CA ALA A 158 19.82 7.11 18.74
C ALA A 158 19.87 5.83 19.60
N ARG A 159 19.36 4.69 19.10
CA ARG A 159 19.47 3.38 19.78
C ARG A 159 20.90 2.86 19.81
N LEU A 160 21.65 2.93 18.71
CA LEU A 160 23.05 2.48 18.63
C LEU A 160 23.94 3.23 19.62
N ARG A 161 23.73 4.56 19.80
CA ARG A 161 24.41 5.33 20.85
C ARG A 161 24.07 4.86 22.26
N ARG A 162 22.78 4.63 22.55
CA ARG A 162 22.32 4.15 23.86
C ARG A 162 22.88 2.76 24.18
N THR A 163 22.98 1.89 23.19
CA THR A 163 23.49 0.50 23.30
C THR A 163 25.01 0.40 23.13
N LYS A 164 25.69 1.52 22.87
CA LYS A 164 27.15 1.63 22.67
C LYS A 164 27.69 0.84 21.47
N GLN A 165 26.86 0.62 20.45
CA GLN A 165 27.26 0.01 19.18
C GLN A 165 27.86 1.07 18.24
N VAL A 166 29.00 1.63 18.64
CA VAL A 166 29.62 2.79 17.98
C VAL A 166 30.12 2.48 16.56
N ASN A 167 30.45 1.22 16.27
CA ASN A 167 31.00 0.81 14.98
C ASN A 167 29.98 0.89 13.83
N GLU A 168 28.68 0.79 14.13
CA GLU A 168 27.61 0.83 13.12
C GLU A 168 27.15 2.27 12.82
N LEU A 169 27.32 3.20 13.75
CA LEU A 169 26.92 4.61 13.59
C LEU A 169 27.37 5.25 12.28
N PRO A 170 28.60 5.04 11.78
CA PRO A 170 29.06 5.77 10.62
C PRO A 170 28.45 5.24 9.33
N ARG A 171 28.16 3.93 9.28
CA ARG A 171 27.43 3.30 8.18
C ARG A 171 26.02 3.87 8.10
N VAL A 172 25.30 3.89 9.21
CA VAL A 172 23.94 4.46 9.28
C VAL A 172 23.93 5.96 8.95
N ALA A 173 24.93 6.70 9.42
CA ALA A 173 25.11 8.11 9.10
C ALA A 173 25.39 8.36 7.61
N ALA A 174 26.15 7.48 6.95
CA ALA A 174 26.40 7.58 5.51
C ALA A 174 25.10 7.45 4.71
N VAL A 175 24.27 6.45 5.02
CA VAL A 175 22.95 6.26 4.40
C VAL A 175 22.05 7.48 4.61
N GLN A 176 21.98 7.99 5.83
CA GLN A 176 21.20 9.19 6.15
C GLN A 176 21.70 10.40 5.35
N MET A 177 23.01 10.56 5.20
CA MET A 177 23.58 11.68 4.45
C MET A 177 23.15 11.66 2.97
N PHE A 178 23.20 10.50 2.32
CA PHE A 178 22.73 10.38 0.94
C PHE A 178 21.22 10.64 0.84
N LEU A 179 20.42 10.09 1.77
CA LEU A 179 18.98 10.36 1.86
C LEU A 179 18.64 11.81 2.21
N GLU A 180 19.54 12.62 2.77
CA GLU A 180 19.30 14.05 3.02
C GLU A 180 19.85 14.94 1.90
N SER A 181 20.66 14.38 0.99
CA SER A 181 21.30 15.15 -0.06
C SER A 181 20.36 15.47 -1.22
N ASP A 182 20.55 16.63 -1.85
CA ASP A 182 19.89 16.98 -3.13
C ASP A 182 20.54 16.25 -4.33
N GLN A 183 21.29 15.16 -4.10
CA GLN A 183 21.95 14.42 -5.17
C GLN A 183 20.95 13.70 -6.07
N ASP A 184 21.48 13.23 -7.21
CA ASP A 184 20.75 12.44 -8.19
C ASP A 184 20.00 11.29 -7.51
N GLY A 185 18.69 11.19 -7.77
CA GLY A 185 17.82 10.15 -7.23
C GLY A 185 18.34 8.73 -7.53
N GLN A 186 19.16 8.57 -8.58
CA GLN A 186 19.83 7.31 -8.90
C GLN A 186 20.77 6.82 -7.79
N ILE A 187 21.54 7.70 -7.17
CA ILE A 187 22.48 7.29 -6.09
C ILE A 187 21.68 6.83 -4.88
N ILE A 188 20.59 7.53 -4.56
CA ILE A 188 19.71 7.18 -3.44
C ILE A 188 19.00 5.84 -3.72
N ALA A 189 18.57 5.63 -4.96
CA ALA A 189 17.96 4.38 -5.38
C ALA A 189 18.92 3.19 -5.36
N SER A 190 20.23 3.43 -5.40
CA SER A 190 21.26 2.39 -5.31
C SER A 190 21.64 2.01 -3.87
N LEU A 191 21.17 2.76 -2.85
CA LEU A 191 21.51 2.47 -1.47
C LEU A 191 20.92 1.12 -1.05
N GLY A 192 21.72 0.25 -0.45
CA GLY A 192 21.31 -1.13 -0.17
C GLY A 192 20.06 -1.23 0.70
N LEU A 193 19.89 -0.35 1.70
CA LEU A 193 18.67 -0.29 2.51
C LEU A 193 17.42 -0.01 1.66
N VAL A 194 17.52 0.95 0.73
CA VAL A 194 16.38 1.38 -0.11
C VAL A 194 16.04 0.28 -1.12
N GLN A 195 17.05 -0.26 -1.80
CA GLN A 195 16.87 -1.37 -2.73
C GLN A 195 16.27 -2.59 -2.05
N GLU A 196 16.71 -2.93 -0.83
CA GLU A 196 16.23 -4.11 -0.12
C GLU A 196 14.76 -3.96 0.29
N ILE A 197 14.32 -2.79 0.72
CA ILE A 197 12.90 -2.51 1.01
C ILE A 197 12.05 -2.67 -0.26
N VAL A 198 12.49 -2.12 -1.39
CA VAL A 198 11.81 -2.28 -2.68
C VAL A 198 11.79 -3.74 -3.12
N ARG A 199 12.92 -4.43 -3.02
CA ARG A 199 13.07 -5.83 -3.40
C ARG A 199 12.11 -6.72 -2.60
N ARG A 200 11.99 -6.50 -1.28
CA ARG A 200 11.00 -7.20 -0.43
C ARG A 200 9.57 -6.95 -0.89
N GLY A 201 9.24 -5.70 -1.23
CA GLY A 201 7.94 -5.34 -1.80
C GLY A 201 7.63 -6.06 -3.12
N ILE A 202 8.59 -6.10 -4.05
CA ILE A 202 8.47 -6.80 -5.34
C ILE A 202 8.29 -8.30 -5.13
N VAL A 203 9.16 -8.93 -4.32
CA VAL A 203 9.09 -10.37 -4.04
C VAL A 203 7.74 -10.74 -3.45
N PHE A 204 7.27 -9.96 -2.49
CA PHE A 204 5.96 -10.22 -1.89
C PHE A 204 4.81 -9.98 -2.88
N GLY A 205 4.88 -8.96 -3.72
CA GLY A 205 3.82 -8.71 -4.70
C GLY A 205 3.71 -9.82 -5.75
N PHE A 206 4.82 -10.43 -6.16
CA PHE A 206 4.79 -11.66 -6.96
C PHE A 206 4.14 -12.83 -6.22
N GLN A 207 4.41 -13.01 -4.92
CA GLN A 207 3.75 -14.05 -4.12
C GLN A 207 2.24 -13.81 -3.99
N VAL A 208 1.81 -12.56 -3.84
CA VAL A 208 0.39 -12.18 -3.84
C VAL A 208 -0.24 -12.50 -5.19
N ALA A 209 0.40 -12.10 -6.30
CA ALA A 209 -0.10 -12.39 -7.65
C ALA A 209 -0.22 -13.89 -7.92
N GLU A 210 0.77 -14.69 -7.50
CA GLU A 210 0.74 -16.15 -7.60
C GLU A 210 -0.42 -16.74 -6.78
N ALA A 211 -0.62 -16.26 -5.54
CA ALA A 211 -1.73 -16.71 -4.71
C ALA A 211 -3.11 -16.38 -5.33
N ILE A 212 -3.25 -15.20 -5.92
CA ILE A 212 -4.47 -14.80 -6.64
C ILE A 212 -4.70 -15.68 -7.87
N ASP A 213 -3.66 -15.95 -8.65
CA ASP A 213 -3.77 -16.78 -9.86
C ASP A 213 -4.17 -18.22 -9.54
N GLN A 214 -3.61 -18.79 -8.47
CA GLN A 214 -4.01 -20.11 -7.96
C GLN A 214 -5.45 -20.16 -7.44
N LEU A 215 -5.98 -19.04 -6.95
CA LEU A 215 -7.38 -18.95 -6.54
C LEU A 215 -8.30 -18.92 -7.76
N LYS A 216 -7.97 -18.13 -8.79
CA LYS A 216 -8.73 -18.01 -10.04
C LYS A 216 -8.78 -19.29 -10.85
N THR A 217 -7.66 -20.01 -10.97
CA THR A 217 -7.61 -21.27 -11.74
C THR A 217 -8.48 -22.38 -11.15
N ALA A 218 -8.86 -22.28 -9.88
CA ALA A 218 -9.82 -23.20 -9.29
C ALA A 218 -11.29 -22.78 -9.51
N GLU A 219 -11.57 -21.49 -9.76
CA GLU A 219 -12.92 -21.03 -10.13
C GLU A 219 -13.37 -21.61 -11.48
N GLU A 220 -12.42 -21.95 -12.37
CA GLU A 220 -12.69 -22.60 -13.66
C GLU A 220 -13.12 -24.08 -13.52
N THR A 221 -13.09 -24.65 -12.32
CA THR A 221 -13.49 -26.03 -12.03
C THR A 221 -14.99 -26.15 -11.71
N ASP A 222 -15.88 -25.78 -12.65
CA ASP A 222 -17.30 -26.17 -12.85
C ASP A 222 -18.25 -26.40 -11.62
N GLY A 223 -17.87 -25.96 -10.42
CA GLY A 223 -18.62 -26.13 -9.18
C GLY A 223 -18.99 -24.78 -8.58
N GLU A 224 -20.19 -24.68 -8.02
CA GLU A 224 -20.64 -23.47 -7.31
C GLU A 224 -19.59 -23.03 -6.29
N LEU A 225 -19.07 -21.81 -6.47
CA LEU A 225 -18.16 -21.13 -5.55
C LEU A 225 -18.91 -20.76 -4.28
N THR A 226 -19.20 -21.76 -3.46
CA THR A 226 -19.73 -21.53 -2.13
C THR A 226 -18.63 -20.95 -1.23
N PRO A 227 -18.96 -20.06 -0.28
CA PRO A 227 -17.99 -19.53 0.68
C PRO A 227 -17.23 -20.63 1.43
N GLU A 228 -17.83 -21.79 1.65
CA GLU A 228 -17.23 -22.94 2.32
C GLU A 228 -16.20 -23.66 1.43
N ALA A 229 -16.48 -23.80 0.13
CA ALA A 229 -15.51 -24.29 -0.85
C ALA A 229 -14.30 -23.35 -0.98
N LEU A 230 -14.54 -22.03 -1.03
CA LEU A 230 -13.49 -21.01 -1.01
C LEU A 230 -12.61 -21.11 0.24
N ARG A 231 -13.20 -21.26 1.44
CA ARG A 231 -12.42 -21.44 2.68
C ARG A 231 -11.59 -22.73 2.65
N GLN A 232 -12.17 -23.83 2.19
CA GLN A 232 -11.45 -25.11 2.11
C GLN A 232 -10.29 -25.03 1.11
N GLN A 233 -10.48 -24.33 0.00
CA GLN A 233 -9.45 -24.09 -1.01
C GLN A 233 -8.35 -23.17 -0.47
N VAL A 234 -8.72 -22.11 0.25
CA VAL A 234 -7.76 -21.22 0.94
C VAL A 234 -6.89 -22.01 1.92
N ALA A 235 -7.49 -22.90 2.69
CA ALA A 235 -6.77 -23.75 3.65
C ALA A 235 -5.80 -24.73 2.97
N GLN A 236 -6.07 -25.14 1.73
CA GLN A 236 -5.26 -26.10 0.96
C GLN A 236 -4.25 -25.44 0.02
N SER A 237 -4.33 -24.12 -0.19
CA SER A 237 -3.42 -23.40 -1.09
C SER A 237 -2.04 -23.25 -0.48
N GLU A 238 -1.03 -23.86 -1.12
CA GLU A 238 0.37 -23.68 -0.75
C GLU A 238 0.82 -22.22 -0.90
N ALA A 239 0.34 -21.49 -1.92
CA ALA A 239 0.70 -20.08 -2.10
C ALA A 239 0.18 -19.22 -0.96
N LEU A 240 -1.04 -19.45 -0.48
CA LEU A 240 -1.57 -18.71 0.67
C LEU A 240 -0.82 -19.05 1.96
N GLN A 241 -0.42 -20.31 2.18
CA GLN A 241 0.42 -20.68 3.31
C GLN A 241 1.79 -19.98 3.27
N ARG A 242 2.41 -19.89 2.09
CA ARG A 242 3.67 -19.14 1.88
C ARG A 242 3.47 -17.64 2.11
N LEU A 243 2.35 -17.08 1.65
CA LEU A 243 1.99 -15.68 1.85
C LEU A 243 1.79 -15.36 3.33
N THR A 244 1.06 -16.20 4.08
CA THR A 244 0.91 -16.06 5.53
C THR A 244 2.26 -16.13 6.24
N THR A 245 3.12 -17.08 5.88
CA THR A 245 4.47 -17.20 6.46
C THR A 245 5.31 -15.96 6.17
N THR A 246 5.19 -15.37 4.97
CA THR A 246 5.95 -14.18 4.60
C THR A 246 5.43 -12.92 5.31
N LEU A 247 4.11 -12.82 5.54
CA LEU A 247 3.50 -11.76 6.36
C LEU A 247 3.93 -11.85 7.82
N GLU A 248 4.04 -13.06 8.37
CA GLU A 248 4.56 -13.26 9.73
C GLU A 248 6.04 -12.89 9.84
N ALA A 249 6.83 -13.12 8.79
CA ALA A 249 8.24 -12.77 8.73
C ALA A 249 8.48 -11.26 8.46
N THR A 250 7.49 -10.53 7.94
CA THR A 250 7.61 -9.11 7.56
C THR A 250 6.54 -8.25 8.25
N PRO A 251 6.74 -7.85 9.52
CA PRO A 251 5.72 -7.16 10.31
C PRO A 251 5.15 -5.88 9.67
N GLY A 252 5.96 -5.06 9.01
CA GLY A 252 5.49 -3.80 8.42
C GLY A 252 4.63 -3.98 7.20
N LEU A 253 4.87 -5.05 6.44
CA LEU A 253 4.01 -5.42 5.34
C LEU A 253 2.63 -5.89 5.86
N ARG A 254 2.63 -6.66 6.95
CA ARG A 254 1.38 -7.01 7.64
C ARG A 254 0.65 -5.76 8.12
N ARG A 255 1.33 -4.83 8.79
CA ARG A 255 0.72 -3.57 9.24
C ARG A 255 0.19 -2.74 8.08
N PHE A 256 0.96 -2.63 7.00
CA PHE A 256 0.52 -1.96 5.78
C PHE A 256 -0.78 -2.57 5.24
N LEU A 257 -0.89 -3.90 5.18
CA LEU A 257 -2.13 -4.55 4.74
C LEU A 257 -3.28 -4.33 5.74
N GLU A 258 -3.01 -4.36 7.04
CA GLU A 258 -4.01 -4.04 8.08
C GLU A 258 -4.52 -2.60 7.90
N GLU A 259 -3.64 -1.62 7.68
CA GLU A 259 -4.00 -0.22 7.40
C GLU A 259 -4.83 -0.09 6.11
N GLN A 260 -4.47 -0.80 5.04
CA GLN A 260 -5.25 -0.81 3.80
C GLN A 260 -6.64 -1.45 3.98
N ILE A 261 -6.75 -2.50 4.80
CA ILE A 261 -8.04 -3.09 5.15
C ILE A 261 -8.88 -2.09 5.96
N ASP A 262 -8.29 -1.42 6.95
CA ASP A 262 -8.97 -0.41 7.75
C ASP A 262 -9.46 0.76 6.89
N GLU A 263 -8.63 1.28 5.98
CA GLU A 263 -9.01 2.33 5.04
C GLU A 263 -10.17 1.90 4.12
N LEU A 264 -10.12 0.66 3.61
CA LEU A 264 -11.17 0.11 2.77
C LEU A 264 -12.47 -0.10 3.55
N GLU A 265 -12.36 -0.57 4.80
CA GLU A 265 -13.51 -0.71 5.69
C GLU A 265 -14.15 0.64 5.99
N ASP A 266 -13.36 1.67 6.29
CA ASP A 266 -13.84 3.03 6.56
C ASP A 266 -14.49 3.65 5.32
N ALA A 267 -13.88 3.49 4.15
CA ALA A 267 -14.45 3.91 2.88
C ALA A 267 -15.77 3.18 2.60
N GLY A 268 -15.83 1.88 2.89
CA GLY A 268 -17.01 1.04 2.76
C GLY A 268 -18.14 1.44 3.70
N ARG A 269 -17.84 1.67 4.98
CA ARG A 269 -18.79 2.20 5.98
C ARG A 269 -19.32 3.56 5.54
N ARG A 270 -18.47 4.43 5.02
CA ARG A 270 -18.89 5.73 4.48
C ARG A 270 -19.80 5.56 3.27
N ALA A 271 -19.48 4.66 2.35
CA ALA A 271 -20.33 4.37 1.20
C ALA A 271 -21.71 3.80 1.59
N LEU A 272 -21.77 2.95 2.63
CA LEU A 272 -23.03 2.50 3.23
C LEU A 272 -23.82 3.67 3.81
N PHE A 273 -23.17 4.53 4.59
CA PHE A 273 -23.80 5.69 5.22
C PHE A 273 -24.38 6.68 4.21
N GLU A 274 -23.63 6.95 3.13
CA GLU A 274 -24.03 7.84 2.04
C GLU A 274 -25.06 7.20 1.10
N GLY A 275 -25.37 5.91 1.26
CA GLY A 275 -26.26 5.16 0.39
C GLY A 275 -25.68 4.87 -1.00
N LYS A 276 -24.38 5.14 -1.23
CA LYS A 276 -23.66 4.79 -2.47
C LYS A 276 -23.47 3.27 -2.59
N LEU A 277 -23.29 2.58 -1.47
CA LEU A 277 -23.31 1.12 -1.38
C LEU A 277 -24.66 0.69 -0.80
N ARG A 278 -25.59 0.25 -1.66
CA ARG A 278 -26.89 -0.30 -1.23
C ARG A 278 -26.82 -1.82 -1.21
N LEU A 279 -27.10 -2.39 -0.04
CA LEU A 279 -27.16 -3.83 0.18
C LEU A 279 -28.62 -4.34 0.22
N ASP A 280 -29.58 -3.41 0.37
CA ASP A 280 -31.01 -3.69 0.55
C ASP A 280 -31.23 -4.70 1.68
N LEU A 281 -30.66 -4.41 2.85
CA LEU A 281 -30.75 -5.29 4.02
C LEU A 281 -32.13 -5.19 4.68
N TYR A 282 -32.83 -4.08 4.48
CA TYR A 282 -34.09 -3.76 5.15
C TYR A 282 -35.27 -3.81 4.19
N THR A 283 -36.41 -4.24 4.72
CA THR A 283 -37.69 -4.14 4.01
C THR A 283 -38.23 -2.71 4.05
N GLU A 284 -39.11 -2.37 3.12
CA GLU A 284 -39.76 -1.04 3.10
C GLU A 284 -40.47 -0.71 4.42
N ALA A 285 -41.06 -1.72 5.08
CA ALA A 285 -41.74 -1.53 6.37
C ALA A 285 -40.75 -1.19 7.50
N GLU A 286 -39.56 -1.78 7.48
CA GLU A 286 -38.48 -1.51 8.45
C GLU A 286 -37.89 -0.12 8.22
N ILE A 287 -37.66 0.24 6.96
CA ILE A 287 -37.22 1.59 6.58
C ILE A 287 -38.27 2.63 7.03
N ALA A 288 -39.55 2.37 6.80
CA ALA A 288 -40.64 3.25 7.26
C ALA A 288 -40.72 3.35 8.79
N GLY A 289 -40.34 2.28 9.51
CA GLY A 289 -40.20 2.29 10.97
C GLY A 289 -39.07 3.21 11.43
N ALA A 290 -37.89 3.08 10.82
CA ALA A 290 -36.74 3.94 11.08
C ALA A 290 -37.02 5.41 10.73
N ALA A 291 -37.74 5.67 9.62
CA ALA A 291 -38.15 7.01 9.21
C ALA A 291 -38.99 7.72 10.28
N LYS A 292 -39.82 6.98 11.02
CA LYS A 292 -40.60 7.54 12.15
C LYS A 292 -39.71 7.97 13.30
N LEU A 293 -38.68 7.19 13.64
CA LEU A 293 -37.71 7.54 14.68
C LEU A 293 -36.93 8.80 14.27
N PHE A 294 -36.51 8.84 13.01
CA PHE A 294 -35.83 9.99 12.44
C PHE A 294 -36.69 11.25 12.53
N LYS A 295 -37.95 11.19 12.07
CA LYS A 295 -38.92 12.29 12.16
C LYS A 295 -39.21 12.71 13.60
N GLN A 296 -39.19 11.79 14.56
CA GLN A 296 -39.34 12.13 15.99
C GLN A 296 -38.13 12.92 16.52
N ALA A 297 -36.93 12.59 16.05
CA ALA A 297 -35.69 13.25 16.46
C ALA A 297 -35.48 14.60 15.77
N THR A 298 -35.83 14.72 14.50
CA THR A 298 -35.59 15.93 13.68
C THR A 298 -36.82 16.82 13.51
N GLY A 299 -38.02 16.35 13.87
CA GLY A 299 -39.27 17.02 13.50
C GLY A 299 -39.58 16.88 12.01
N ASP A 300 -40.33 17.83 11.46
CA ASP A 300 -40.71 17.85 10.04
C ASP A 300 -39.59 18.34 9.10
N ASP A 301 -38.46 18.82 9.64
CA ASP A 301 -37.33 19.33 8.86
C ASP A 301 -36.08 18.44 9.01
N PRO A 302 -35.83 17.52 8.05
CA PRO A 302 -34.66 16.65 8.09
C PRO A 302 -33.34 17.41 7.86
N THR A 303 -33.37 18.64 7.33
CA THR A 303 -32.17 19.44 7.06
C THR A 303 -31.50 19.97 8.33
N ILE A 304 -32.17 19.86 9.49
CA ILE A 304 -31.59 20.15 10.81
C ILE A 304 -30.31 19.34 11.07
N LEU A 305 -30.18 18.16 10.46
CA LEU A 305 -28.98 17.33 10.58
C LEU A 305 -27.76 17.87 9.82
N LEU A 306 -27.96 18.85 8.94
CA LEU A 306 -26.91 19.55 8.21
C LEU A 306 -26.50 20.87 8.91
N SER A 307 -27.18 21.25 9.99
CA SER A 307 -26.92 22.51 10.70
C SER A 307 -25.75 22.36 11.71
N PRO A 308 -24.75 23.26 11.73
CA PRO A 308 -23.59 23.19 12.64
C PRO A 308 -23.92 23.54 14.11
N ASP A 309 -25.19 23.47 14.52
CA ASP A 309 -25.66 23.91 15.83
C ASP A 309 -25.20 22.99 16.99
N ARG A 310 -24.94 23.56 18.17
CA ARG A 310 -24.42 22.83 19.34
C ARG A 310 -25.38 21.73 19.87
N ASN A 311 -26.66 21.81 19.50
CA ASN A 311 -27.65 20.79 19.84
C ASN A 311 -27.64 19.59 18.89
N LEU A 312 -26.99 19.68 17.71
CA LEU A 312 -26.95 18.60 16.72
C LEU A 312 -26.30 17.34 17.29
N ALA A 313 -25.17 17.47 17.99
CA ALA A 313 -24.48 16.32 18.57
C ALA A 313 -25.35 15.55 19.60
N THR A 314 -26.21 16.27 20.33
CA THR A 314 -27.14 15.66 21.30
C THR A 314 -28.29 14.94 20.58
N ILE A 315 -28.85 15.57 19.54
CA ILE A 315 -29.92 14.99 18.71
C ILE A 315 -29.40 13.73 17.99
N LEU A 316 -28.23 13.81 17.34
CA LEU A 316 -27.59 12.68 16.67
C LEU A 316 -27.30 11.54 17.63
N ARG A 317 -26.77 11.81 18.83
CA ARG A 317 -26.51 10.77 19.82
C ARG A 317 -27.80 10.07 20.26
N ALA A 318 -28.87 10.83 20.49
CA ALA A 318 -30.17 10.26 20.87
C ALA A 318 -30.77 9.42 19.74
N LEU A 319 -30.74 9.93 18.50
CA LEU A 319 -31.20 9.21 17.31
C LEU A 319 -30.40 7.93 17.09
N MET A 320 -29.07 7.99 17.13
CA MET A 320 -28.22 6.81 16.98
C MET A 320 -28.51 5.77 18.06
N SER A 321 -28.72 6.18 19.31
CA SER A 321 -29.13 5.25 20.37
C SER A 321 -30.46 4.55 20.07
N GLN A 322 -31.45 5.28 19.53
CA GLN A 322 -32.74 4.70 19.15
C GLN A 322 -32.61 3.75 17.95
N LEU A 323 -31.80 4.10 16.95
CA LEU A 323 -31.56 3.25 15.78
C LEU A 323 -30.81 1.97 16.16
N VAL A 324 -29.82 2.08 17.04
CA VAL A 324 -29.08 0.93 17.62
C VAL A 324 -30.04 -0.03 18.31
N GLU A 325 -30.95 0.48 19.14
CA GLU A 325 -31.97 -0.33 19.81
C GLU A 325 -32.98 -0.92 18.83
N TYR A 326 -33.41 -0.13 17.84
CA TYR A 326 -34.32 -0.57 16.79
C TYR A 326 -33.75 -1.73 15.98
N VAL A 327 -32.52 -1.59 15.47
CA VAL A 327 -31.80 -2.64 14.74
C VAL A 327 -31.61 -3.88 15.60
N ARG A 328 -31.24 -3.72 16.88
CA ARG A 328 -31.09 -4.86 17.80
C ARG A 328 -32.41 -5.61 17.96
N ASN A 329 -33.52 -4.89 18.12
CA ASN A 329 -34.84 -5.51 18.28
C ASN A 329 -35.34 -6.18 16.98
N LEU A 330 -35.04 -5.60 15.81
CA LEU A 330 -35.37 -6.20 14.51
C LEU A 330 -34.73 -7.58 14.34
N PHE A 331 -33.43 -7.69 14.64
CA PHE A 331 -32.69 -8.92 14.42
C PHE A 331 -32.62 -9.85 15.65
N ALA A 332 -33.26 -9.48 16.76
CA ALA A 332 -33.39 -10.37 17.92
C ALA A 332 -34.22 -11.63 17.62
N ALA A 333 -35.07 -11.58 16.58
CA ALA A 333 -35.79 -12.74 16.09
C ALA A 333 -34.89 -13.57 15.15
N GLU A 334 -34.67 -14.83 15.49
CA GLU A 334 -33.82 -15.75 14.70
C GLU A 334 -34.23 -15.83 13.23
N GLU A 335 -35.54 -15.78 12.95
CA GLU A 335 -36.06 -15.78 11.58
C GLU A 335 -35.55 -14.57 10.77
N ARG A 336 -35.53 -13.38 11.38
CA ARG A 336 -35.09 -12.16 10.68
C ARG A 336 -33.56 -12.15 10.51
N LEU A 337 -32.83 -12.67 11.48
CA LEU A 337 -31.37 -12.88 11.37
C LEU A 337 -31.03 -13.89 10.26
N ALA A 338 -31.80 -14.97 10.13
CA ALA A 338 -31.65 -15.93 9.03
C ALA A 338 -31.91 -15.28 7.66
N GLN A 339 -32.94 -14.42 7.55
CA GLN A 339 -33.18 -13.64 6.33
C GLN A 339 -32.03 -12.67 6.01
N LEU A 340 -31.43 -12.04 7.02
CA LEU A 340 -30.25 -11.19 6.84
C LEU A 340 -29.05 -11.98 6.30
N ARG A 341 -28.79 -13.18 6.86
CA ARG A 341 -27.74 -14.08 6.37
C ARG A 341 -27.96 -14.46 4.91
N GLN A 342 -29.17 -14.91 4.57
CA GLN A 342 -29.53 -15.22 3.19
C GLN A 342 -29.34 -14.02 2.25
N ARG A 343 -29.76 -12.83 2.67
CA ARG A 343 -29.58 -11.63 1.85
C ARG A 343 -28.09 -11.33 1.62
N MET A 344 -27.25 -11.52 2.63
CA MET A 344 -25.81 -11.33 2.48
C MET A 344 -25.17 -12.41 1.59
N ASP A 345 -25.68 -13.65 1.62
CA ASP A 345 -25.27 -14.68 0.64
C ASP A 345 -25.57 -14.22 -0.79
N GLU A 346 -26.77 -13.67 -1.04
CA GLU A 346 -27.16 -13.14 -2.36
C GLU A 346 -26.28 -11.97 -2.79
N VAL A 347 -25.98 -11.04 -1.89
CA VAL A 347 -25.13 -9.86 -2.17
C VAL A 347 -23.71 -10.27 -2.52
N VAL A 348 -23.13 -11.23 -1.80
CA VAL A 348 -21.76 -11.72 -2.07
C VAL A 348 -21.71 -12.50 -3.38
N ALA A 349 -22.79 -13.22 -3.74
CA ALA A 349 -22.88 -13.97 -4.99
C ALA A 349 -23.20 -13.10 -6.22
N ASP A 350 -23.61 -11.84 -6.04
CA ASP A 350 -23.94 -10.94 -7.14
C ASP A 350 -22.67 -10.55 -7.94
N PRO A 351 -22.62 -10.81 -9.26
CA PRO A 351 -21.49 -10.42 -10.11
C PRO A 351 -21.16 -8.92 -10.09
N ALA A 352 -22.16 -8.05 -9.81
CA ALA A 352 -21.95 -6.63 -9.68
C ALA A 352 -21.05 -6.29 -8.47
N PHE A 353 -21.12 -7.09 -7.40
CA PHE A 353 -20.30 -6.92 -6.21
C PHE A 353 -19.04 -7.77 -6.22
N ALA A 354 -19.03 -8.91 -6.92
CA ALA A 354 -17.88 -9.81 -7.02
C ALA A 354 -16.61 -9.16 -7.63
N HIS A 355 -16.79 -8.14 -8.49
CA HIS A 355 -15.68 -7.38 -9.09
C HIS A 355 -15.62 -5.93 -8.62
N SER A 356 -16.37 -5.59 -7.56
CA SER A 356 -16.36 -4.25 -7.00
C SER A 356 -15.17 -4.06 -6.05
N GLN A 357 -14.78 -2.81 -5.81
CA GLN A 357 -13.81 -2.50 -4.76
C GLN A 357 -14.31 -2.88 -3.35
N TRP A 358 -15.61 -3.14 -3.18
CA TRP A 358 -16.23 -3.43 -1.89
C TRP A 358 -16.25 -4.93 -1.54
N THR A 359 -15.80 -5.82 -2.42
CA THR A 359 -15.80 -7.26 -2.17
C THR A 359 -15.15 -7.65 -0.83
N PRO A 360 -13.97 -7.10 -0.44
CA PRO A 360 -13.36 -7.46 0.83
C PRO A 360 -14.22 -7.09 2.05
N LEU A 361 -14.84 -5.91 2.04
CA LEU A 361 -15.79 -5.50 3.07
C LEU A 361 -16.96 -6.49 3.14
N LEU A 362 -17.58 -6.82 2.01
CA LEU A 362 -18.75 -7.71 1.97
C LEU A 362 -18.43 -9.11 2.50
N LEU A 363 -17.25 -9.65 2.17
CA LEU A 363 -16.77 -10.92 2.71
C LEU A 363 -16.53 -10.85 4.22
N THR A 364 -16.00 -9.73 4.72
CA THR A 364 -15.85 -9.51 6.17
C THR A 364 -17.20 -9.46 6.88
N LEU A 365 -18.18 -8.73 6.34
CA LEU A 365 -19.55 -8.67 6.88
C LEU A 365 -20.23 -10.06 6.87
N HIS A 366 -20.08 -10.80 5.78
CA HIS A 366 -20.58 -12.17 5.66
C HIS A 366 -19.97 -13.11 6.71
N ARG A 367 -18.66 -12.98 6.95
CA ARG A 367 -17.95 -13.72 8.00
C ARG A 367 -18.50 -13.39 9.38
N TYR A 368 -18.64 -12.10 9.73
CA TYR A 368 -19.18 -11.69 11.02
C TYR A 368 -20.61 -12.22 11.26
N LEU A 369 -21.45 -12.26 10.22
CA LEU A 369 -22.81 -12.82 10.34
C LEU A 369 -22.87 -14.33 10.59
N SER A 370 -21.76 -15.03 10.33
CA SER A 370 -21.61 -16.46 10.60
C SER A 370 -21.23 -16.77 12.05
N GLU A 371 -20.85 -15.77 12.85
CA GLU A 371 -20.43 -15.94 14.25
C GLU A 371 -21.65 -16.00 15.20
N GLU A 372 -21.47 -16.62 16.38
CA GLU A 372 -22.55 -16.73 17.39
C GLU A 372 -23.02 -15.34 17.88
N ASP A 373 -22.07 -14.40 18.05
CA ASP A 373 -22.31 -13.03 18.49
C ASP A 373 -22.42 -12.04 17.30
N ALA A 374 -22.87 -12.52 16.14
CA ALA A 374 -22.96 -11.77 14.88
C ALA A 374 -23.52 -10.34 15.05
N LEU A 375 -24.59 -10.19 15.84
CA LEU A 375 -25.24 -8.89 16.04
C LEU A 375 -24.37 -7.89 16.81
N GLU A 376 -23.52 -8.33 17.73
CA GLU A 376 -22.63 -7.44 18.46
C GLU A 376 -21.60 -6.82 17.52
N TYR A 377 -20.96 -7.65 16.68
CA TYR A 377 -19.96 -7.21 15.71
C TYR A 377 -20.57 -6.39 14.55
N MET A 378 -21.77 -6.77 14.09
CA MET A 378 -22.42 -6.16 12.92
C MET A 378 -23.24 -4.91 13.23
N GLN A 379 -23.54 -4.62 14.51
CA GLN A 379 -24.48 -3.55 14.88
C GLN A 379 -24.14 -2.20 14.25
N GLY A 380 -22.85 -1.83 14.23
CA GLY A 380 -22.39 -0.59 13.61
C GLY A 380 -22.75 -0.53 12.13
N TYR A 381 -22.38 -1.57 11.37
CA TYR A 381 -22.65 -1.64 9.92
C TYR A 381 -24.14 -1.68 9.60
N LEU A 382 -24.94 -2.41 10.37
CA LEU A 382 -26.38 -2.49 10.19
C LEU A 382 -27.03 -1.12 10.38
N VAL A 383 -26.68 -0.41 11.46
CA VAL A 383 -27.19 0.97 11.68
C VAL A 383 -26.74 1.92 10.58
N THR A 384 -25.48 1.83 10.14
CA THR A 384 -24.95 2.63 9.03
C THR A 384 -25.70 2.36 7.71
N ALA A 385 -25.94 1.09 7.37
CA ALA A 385 -26.69 0.69 6.18
C ALA A 385 -28.15 1.16 6.25
N LEU A 386 -28.80 1.02 7.41
CA LEU A 386 -30.16 1.53 7.64
C LEU A 386 -30.23 3.03 7.41
N PHE A 387 -29.22 3.78 7.89
CA PHE A 387 -29.16 5.22 7.71
C PHE A 387 -29.05 5.58 6.22
N GLY A 388 -28.16 4.94 5.46
CA GLY A 388 -28.02 5.22 4.03
C GLY A 388 -29.24 4.83 3.20
N GLU A 389 -29.83 3.66 3.48
CA GLU A 389 -31.07 3.22 2.82
C GLU A 389 -32.25 4.15 3.16
N LEU A 390 -32.35 4.61 4.42
CA LEU A 390 -33.34 5.59 4.82
C LEU A 390 -33.12 6.92 4.09
N TRP A 391 -31.89 7.40 4.08
CA TRP A 391 -31.53 8.72 3.54
C TRP A 391 -31.78 8.81 2.04
N THR A 392 -31.52 7.72 1.29
CA THR A 392 -31.85 7.60 -0.14
C THR A 392 -33.35 7.45 -0.41
N SER A 393 -34.15 6.99 0.57
CA SER A 393 -35.60 6.85 0.43
C SER A 393 -36.40 8.10 0.82
N VAL A 394 -35.84 8.97 1.67
CA VAL A 394 -36.55 10.12 2.28
C VAL A 394 -36.21 11.46 1.61
N LEU A 395 -34.99 11.63 1.10
CA LEU A 395 -34.55 12.90 0.50
C LEU A 395 -34.51 12.82 -1.03
N PRO A 396 -34.91 13.88 -1.75
CA PRO A 396 -34.75 13.95 -3.19
C PRO A 396 -33.24 13.95 -3.54
N PRO A 397 -32.81 13.28 -4.62
CA PRO A 397 -31.41 13.17 -5.01
C PRO A 397 -30.71 14.52 -5.26
N GLU A 398 -31.49 15.59 -5.50
CA GLU A 398 -31.03 16.97 -5.70
C GLU A 398 -30.43 17.62 -4.43
N ALA A 399 -30.69 17.08 -3.23
CA ALA A 399 -30.16 17.62 -1.97
C ALA A 399 -28.68 17.26 -1.70
N PHE A 400 -28.03 16.53 -2.64
CA PHE A 400 -26.73 15.89 -2.46
C PHE A 400 -25.66 16.34 -3.44
N GLU A 401 -26.01 17.23 -4.37
CA GLU A 401 -25.01 17.94 -5.15
C GLU A 401 -24.28 18.89 -4.20
N VAL A 402 -23.26 18.37 -3.52
CA VAL A 402 -22.19 19.20 -3.00
C VAL A 402 -21.57 19.83 -4.23
N ASP A 403 -21.67 21.14 -4.37
CA ASP A 403 -21.07 21.89 -5.46
C ASP A 403 -19.55 21.67 -5.36
N GLU A 404 -19.02 20.68 -6.07
CA GLU A 404 -17.59 20.33 -6.09
C GLU A 404 -16.74 21.45 -6.73
N THR A 405 -17.34 22.59 -7.09
CA THR A 405 -16.65 23.74 -7.70
C THR A 405 -16.06 24.75 -6.71
N ASP A 406 -16.29 24.62 -5.40
CA ASP A 406 -15.63 25.48 -4.41
C ASP A 406 -14.27 24.87 -3.96
N GLU A 407 -13.33 24.76 -4.90
CA GLU A 407 -11.91 24.75 -4.53
C GLU A 407 -11.54 26.14 -4.00
N PRO A 408 -11.02 26.27 -2.77
CA PRO A 408 -10.56 27.56 -2.28
C PRO A 408 -9.28 27.98 -3.03
N ASP A 409 -9.35 29.12 -3.72
CA ASP A 409 -8.21 29.83 -4.34
C ASP A 409 -7.02 30.06 -3.39
#